data_AF-A0A2E5WQ44-F1
#
_entry.id   AF-A0A2E5WQ44-F1
#
_cell.length_a   1.000
_cell.length_b   1.000
_cell.length_c   1.000
_cell.angle_alpha   90.00
_cell.angle_beta   90.00
_cell.angle_gamma   90.00
#
_symmetry.space_group_name_H-M   'P 1'
#
loop_
_entity.id
_entity.type
_entity.pdbx_description
1 polymer ?
#
loop_
_entity_poly.entity_id
_entity_poly.type
_entity_poly.pdbx_seq_one_letter_code
_entity_poly.pdbx_strand_id
1 'polypeptide(L)' 'MIAAWAVTGLWVLGYNSQAAYAAETEAPVQMLFGLPRWTVLGWLLPLLVANAFTIWFCLRFMQDEPMEELPEDE' A
#
# COMPACT_ATOMS: atom_id res chain seq x y z
N MET A 1 8.52 8.18 2.51
CA MET A 1 7.08 7.88 2.57
C MET A 1 6.37 8.19 1.25
N ILE A 2 6.34 9.46 0.80
CA ILE A 2 5.61 9.88 -0.42
C ILE A 2 6.04 9.08 -1.67
N ALA A 3 7.34 8.89 -1.89
CA ALA A 3 7.83 8.13 -3.04
C ALA A 3 7.36 6.67 -3.07
N ALA A 4 7.34 6.00 -1.90
CA ALA A 4 6.86 4.62 -1.80
C ALA A 4 5.38 4.54 -2.20
N TRP A 5 4.55 5.44 -1.67
CA TRP A 5 3.14 5.52 -2.01
C TRP A 5 2.88 5.96 -3.46
N ALA A 6 3.74 6.80 -4.04
CA ALA A 6 3.66 7.16 -5.45
C ALA A 6 3.95 5.94 -6.36
N VAL A 7 4.98 5.15 -6.05
CA VAL A 7 5.28 3.90 -6.77
C VAL A 7 4.13 2.91 -6.63
N THR A 8 3.58 2.74 -5.42
CA THR A 8 2.38 1.91 -5.18
C THR A 8 1.19 2.40 -5.99
N GLY A 9 0.93 3.71 -6.03
CA GLY A 9 -0.15 4.30 -6.82
C GLY A 9 0.03 4.07 -8.32
N LEU A 10 1.24 4.26 -8.85
CA LEU A 10 1.57 3.98 -10.25
C LEU A 10 1.39 2.51 -10.59
N TRP A 11 1.80 1.60 -9.71
CA TRP A 11 1.57 0.16 -9.90
C TRP A 11 0.08 -0.16 -9.94
N VAL A 12 -0.69 0.32 -8.95
CA VAL A 12 -2.12 0.06 -8.86
C VAL A 12 -2.83 0.58 -10.12
N LEU A 13 -2.56 1.81 -10.55
CA LEU A 13 -3.20 2.37 -11.74
C LEU A 13 -2.74 1.65 -13.02
N GLY A 14 -1.44 1.47 -13.20
CA GLY A 14 -0.86 0.86 -14.40
C GLY A 14 -1.23 -0.60 -14.57
N TYR A 15 -1.08 -1.42 -13.54
CA TYR A 15 -1.39 -2.84 -13.60
C TYR A 15 -2.89 -3.07 -13.77
N ASN A 16 -3.74 -2.44 -12.95
CA ASN A 16 -5.18 -2.70 -13.02
C ASN A 16 -5.81 -2.18 -14.32
N SER A 17 -5.33 -1.06 -14.88
CA SER A 17 -5.79 -0.56 -16.18
C SER A 17 -5.47 -1.47 -17.36
N GLN A 18 -4.66 -2.51 -17.18
CA GLN A 18 -4.41 -3.54 -18.20
C GLN A 18 -5.04 -4.87 -17.80
N ALA A 19 -4.76 -5.33 -16.57
CA ALA A 19 -5.15 -6.65 -16.10
C ALA A 19 -6.67 -6.79 -15.92
N ALA A 20 -7.39 -5.74 -15.54
CA ALA A 20 -8.84 -5.79 -15.39
C ALA A 20 -9.57 -5.93 -16.73
N TYR A 21 -9.13 -5.18 -17.76
CA TYR A 21 -9.70 -5.30 -19.11
C TYR A 21 -9.31 -6.61 -19.79
N ALA A 22 -8.08 -7.10 -19.57
CA ALA A 22 -7.69 -8.42 -20.06
C ALA A 22 -8.58 -9.53 -19.47
N ALA A 23 -8.91 -9.42 -18.18
CA ALA A 23 -9.76 -10.38 -17.47
C ALA A 23 -11.22 -10.37 -17.95
N GLU A 24 -11.71 -9.32 -18.61
CA GLU A 24 -13.06 -9.28 -19.19
C GLU A 24 -13.25 -10.38 -20.25
N THR A 25 -12.19 -10.67 -21.02
CA THR A 25 -12.19 -11.70 -22.06
C THR A 25 -11.83 -13.09 -21.54
N GLU A 26 -11.50 -13.21 -20.25
CA GLU A 26 -11.05 -14.46 -19.64
C GLU A 26 -12.23 -15.21 -19.01
N ALA A 27 -12.63 -16.34 -19.62
CA ALA A 27 -13.69 -17.21 -19.12
C ALA A 27 -13.17 -18.65 -18.91
N PRO A 28 -13.06 -19.15 -17.66
CA PRO A 28 -13.42 -18.49 -16.40
C PRO A 28 -12.35 -17.50 -15.91
N VAL A 29 -12.80 -16.43 -15.22
CA VAL A 29 -11.92 -15.46 -14.56
C VAL A 29 -11.04 -16.19 -13.55
N GLN A 30 -9.73 -15.95 -13.59
CA GLN A 30 -8.81 -16.55 -12.63
C GLN A 30 -9.03 -15.98 -11.23
N MET A 31 -9.27 -16.86 -10.27
CA MET A 31 -9.54 -16.51 -8.88
C MET A 31 -8.31 -16.81 -8.01
N LEU A 32 -8.09 -15.97 -7.00
CA LEU A 32 -7.10 -16.13 -5.95
C LEU A 32 -7.72 -15.70 -4.61
N PHE A 33 -7.73 -16.59 -3.62
CA PHE A 33 -8.41 -16.36 -2.33
C PHE A 33 -9.89 -15.94 -2.44
N GLY A 34 -10.60 -16.42 -3.46
CA GLY A 34 -12.01 -16.07 -3.70
C GLY A 34 -12.25 -14.71 -4.37
N LEU A 35 -11.18 -13.99 -4.74
CA LEU A 35 -11.23 -12.73 -5.49
C LEU A 35 -10.60 -12.90 -6.86
N PRO A 36 -10.90 -12.06 -7.86
CA PRO A 36 -10.17 -12.07 -9.12
C PRO A 36 -8.67 -11.86 -8.87
N ARG A 37 -7.84 -12.69 -9.50
CA ARG A 37 -6.38 -12.71 -9.30
C ARG A 37 -5.76 -11.33 -9.53
N TRP A 38 -6.24 -10.60 -10.54
CA TRP A 38 -5.78 -9.25 -10.84
C TRP A 38 -6.04 -8.27 -9.69
N THR A 39 -7.14 -8.43 -8.94
CA THR A 39 -7.44 -7.61 -7.76
C THR A 39 -6.46 -7.91 -6.64
N VAL A 40 -6.13 -9.18 -6.41
CA VAL A 40 -5.17 -9.55 -5.35
C VAL A 40 -3.77 -9.02 -5.67
N LEU A 41 -3.28 -9.23 -6.88
CA LEU A 41 -1.92 -8.84 -7.29
C LEU A 41 -1.79 -7.34 -7.59
N GLY A 42 -2.84 -6.75 -8.15
CA GLY A 42 -2.88 -5.36 -8.57
C GLY A 42 -3.24 -4.39 -7.46
N TRP A 43 -3.96 -4.84 -6.42
CA TRP A 43 -4.47 -3.96 -5.36
C TRP A 43 -4.04 -4.41 -3.96
N LEU A 44 -4.42 -5.62 -3.54
CA LEU A 44 -4.21 -6.05 -2.16
C LEU A 44 -2.72 -6.21 -1.81
N LEU A 45 -1.97 -6.92 -2.64
CA LEU A 45 -0.55 -7.16 -2.43
C LEU A 45 0.27 -5.85 -2.35
N PRO A 46 0.18 -4.91 -3.31
CA PRO A 46 0.97 -3.67 -3.27
C PRO A 46 0.59 -2.78 -2.08
N LEU A 47 -0.69 -2.76 -1.68
CA LEU A 47 -1.11 -2.03 -0.47
C LEU A 47 -0.57 -2.67 0.81
N LEU A 48 -0.60 -4.00 0.93
CA LEU A 48 -0.03 -4.70 2.08
C LEU A 48 1.47 -4.43 2.21
N VAL A 49 2.21 -4.48 1.10
CA VAL A 49 3.64 -4.18 1.06
C VAL A 49 3.91 -2.72 1.46
N ALA A 50 3.15 -1.76 0.91
CA ALA A 50 3.31 -0.34 1.24
C ALA A 50 3.01 -0.05 2.71
N ASN A 51 1.98 -0.68 3.29
CA ASN A 51 1.66 -0.55 4.71
C ASN A 51 2.72 -1.20 5.60
N ALA A 52 3.16 -2.42 5.28
CA ALA A 52 4.22 -3.08 6.03
C ALA A 52 5.51 -2.25 6.04
N PHE A 53 5.90 -1.69 4.88
CA PHE A 53 7.02 -0.76 4.77
C PHE A 53 6.79 0.51 5.60
N THR A 54 5.59 1.09 5.54
CA THR A 54 5.24 2.30 6.30
C THR A 54 5.36 2.06 7.80
N ILE A 55 4.77 0.97 8.31
CA ILE A 55 4.83 0.60 9.72
C ILE A 55 6.28 0.37 10.16
N TRP A 56 7.04 -0.40 9.39
CA TRP A 56 8.47 -0.62 9.69
C TRP A 56 9.25 0.69 9.72
N PHE A 57 9.02 1.58 8.76
CA PHE A 57 9.69 2.87 8.69
C PHE A 57 9.36 3.74 9.91
N CYS A 58 8.07 3.82 10.27
CA CYS A 58 7.64 4.57 11.45
C CYS A 58 8.26 4.01 12.73
N LEU A 59 8.23 2.69 12.93
CA LEU A 59 8.78 2.06 14.15
C LEU A 59 10.30 2.21 14.29
N ARG A 60 11.04 2.34 13.18
CA ARG A 60 12.51 2.29 13.21
C ARG A 60 13.20 3.65 13.03
N PHE A 61 12.53 4.61 12.39
CA PHE A 61 13.14 5.89 11.99
C PHE A 61 12.35 7.12 12.38
N MET A 62 11.05 7.02 12.72
CA MET A 62 10.30 8.18 13.18
C MET A 62 10.78 8.53 14.59
N GLN A 63 11.31 9.73 14.75
CA GLN A 63 11.68 10.28 16.05
C GLN A 63 10.52 11.12 16.56
N ASP A 64 10.20 10.99 17.84
CA ASP A 64 9.28 11.88 18.50
C ASP A 64 9.94 13.26 18.66
N GLU A 65 9.17 14.33 18.45
CA GLU A 65 9.64 15.66 18.80
C GLU A 65 9.81 15.75 20.33
N PRO A 66 10.86 16.43 20.82
CA PRO A 66 11.05 16.59 22.25
C PRO A 66 9.84 17.30 22.84
N MET A 67 9.24 16.69 23.87
CA MET A 67 8.14 17.33 24.59
C MET A 67 8.69 18.61 25.24
N GLU A 68 8.07 19.75 24.97
CA GLU A 68 8.43 21.00 25.66
C GLU A 68 8.31 20.80 27.16
N GLU A 69 9.33 21.20 27.92
CA GLU A 69 9.31 21.11 29.37
C GLU A 69 8.17 21.97 29.90
N LEU A 70 7.28 21.36 30.67
CA LEU A 70 6.20 22.09 31.34
C LEU A 70 6.85 23.12 32.27
N PRO A 71 6.36 24.38 32.29
CA PRO A 71 6.89 25.38 33.20
C PRO A 71 6.83 24.86 34.63
N GLU A 72 7.96 24.91 35.34
CA GLU A 72 7.99 24.57 36.76
C GLU A 72 7.05 25.52 37.50
N ASP A 73 6.02 24.96 38.14
CA ASP A 73 5.11 25.72 39.00
C ASP A 73 5.94 26.36 40.15
N GLU A 74 6.08 27.69 40.15
CA GLU A 74 6.67 28.50 41.23
C GLU A 74 5.85 28.45 42.54
#